data_AF-A0A1M4E5D1-F1
#
_entry.id   AF-A0A1M4E5D1-F1
#
_cell.length_a   1.000
_cell.length_b   1.000
_cell.length_c   1.000
_cell.angle_alpha   90.00
_cell.angle_beta   90.00
_cell.angle_gamma   90.00
#
_symmetry.space_group_name_H-M   'P 1'
#
loop_
_entity.id
_entity.type
_entity.pdbx_description
1 polymer ?
#
loop_
_entity_poly.entity_id
_entity_poly.type
_entity_poly.pdbx_seq_one_letter_code
_entity_poly.pdbx_strand_id
1 'polypeptide(L)'
;MDDTLPACFALAGAVLLVAAAARRPGGVTAAVMAHNLLPRFLVRLAPLIGPAEGLAGAAVLACWMTGAAGPLRLAAAAVALWYVALAVYLAVLLRRRGRVPCGCLDDTSLASPAKVGRAVLLALATAPLVAGWPPIPDEPGVRLLACGLAAFTAGIVIVAGKVADLAGTSAAPGR
;
A
#
# COMPACT_ATOMS: atom_id res chain seq x y z
N MET A 1 7.85 9.21 25.19
CA MET A 1 8.13 7.96 24.45
C MET A 1 7.28 7.91 23.17
N ASP A 2 7.01 9.05 22.51
CA ASP A 2 5.71 9.22 21.83
C ASP A 2 5.72 9.66 20.36
N ASP A 3 6.88 9.95 19.74
CA ASP A 3 6.89 10.49 18.37
C ASP A 3 7.04 9.45 17.25
N THR A 4 7.09 8.15 17.54
CA THR A 4 7.32 7.11 16.51
C THR A 4 6.04 6.53 15.90
N LEU A 5 4.87 6.80 16.49
CA LEU A 5 3.56 6.35 15.97
C LEU A 5 3.33 6.68 14.48
N PRO A 6 3.61 7.90 13.97
CA PRO A 6 3.43 8.22 12.57
C PRO A 6 4.36 7.41 11.66
N ALA A 7 5.60 7.16 12.10
CA ALA A 7 6.53 6.28 11.39
C ALA A 7 6.00 4.84 11.34
N CYS A 8 5.40 4.32 12.42
CA CYS A 8 4.82 2.98 12.43
C CYS A 8 3.73 2.80 11.37
N PHE A 9 2.85 3.78 11.16
CA PHE A 9 1.81 3.70 10.13
C PHE A 9 2.39 3.76 8.71
N ALA A 10 3.38 4.62 8.49
CA ALA A 10 4.05 4.72 7.19
C ALA A 10 4.85 3.45 6.86
N LEU A 11 5.58 2.91 7.84
CA LEU A 11 6.29 1.63 7.76
C LEU A 11 5.31 0.47 7.56
N ALA A 12 4.12 0.50 8.17
CA ALA A 12 3.10 -0.52 7.94
C ALA A 12 2.65 -0.53 6.48
N GLY A 13 2.52 0.65 5.85
CA GLY A 13 2.33 0.77 4.40
C GLY A 13 3.46 0.10 3.61
N ALA A 14 4.72 0.42 3.92
CA ALA A 14 5.87 -0.22 3.27
C ALA A 14 5.87 -1.75 3.41
N VAL A 15 5.55 -2.27 4.61
CA VAL A 15 5.41 -3.71 4.86
C VAL A 15 4.28 -4.32 4.01
N LEU A 16 3.14 -3.63 3.89
CA LEU A 16 2.04 -4.09 3.04
C LEU A 16 2.45 -4.19 1.56
N LEU A 17 3.25 -3.26 1.04
CA LEU A 17 3.76 -3.31 -0.33
C LEU A 17 4.71 -4.49 -0.53
N VAL A 18 5.63 -4.72 0.40
CA VAL A 18 6.54 -5.88 0.36
C VAL A 18 5.74 -7.18 0.43
N ALA A 19 4.77 -7.26 1.33
CA ALA A 19 3.90 -8.43 1.47
C ALA A 19 3.04 -8.67 0.22
N ALA A 20 2.52 -7.61 -0.40
CA ALA A 20 1.77 -7.71 -1.65
C ALA A 20 2.65 -8.25 -2.79
N ALA A 21 3.86 -7.67 -2.96
CA ALA A 21 4.82 -8.11 -3.96
C ALA A 21 5.28 -9.58 -3.76
N ALA A 22 5.53 -9.97 -2.50
CA ALA A 22 5.94 -11.34 -2.17
C ALA A 22 4.83 -12.37 -2.35
N ARG A 23 3.58 -12.02 -2.03
CA ARG A 23 2.43 -12.93 -2.14
C ARG A 23 1.99 -13.16 -3.58
N ARG A 24 2.07 -12.14 -4.44
CA ARG A 24 1.66 -12.24 -5.86
C ARG A 24 2.50 -11.35 -6.76
N PRO A 25 3.65 -11.84 -7.25
CA PRO A 25 4.39 -11.13 -8.29
C PRO A 25 3.50 -10.98 -9.54
N GLY A 26 3.11 -9.73 -9.85
CA GLY A 26 2.36 -9.41 -11.07
C GLY A 26 0.83 -9.53 -11.01
N GLY A 27 0.21 -9.74 -9.84
CA GLY A 27 -1.27 -9.77 -9.71
C GLY A 27 -1.92 -8.44 -10.14
N VAL A 28 -1.34 -7.32 -9.69
CA VAL A 28 -1.76 -5.96 -10.09
C VAL A 28 -1.60 -5.75 -11.59
N THR A 29 -0.49 -6.23 -12.16
CA THR A 29 -0.19 -6.18 -13.60
C THR A 29 -1.25 -6.93 -14.41
N ALA A 30 -1.58 -8.16 -14.01
CA ALA A 30 -2.58 -8.98 -14.70
C ALA A 30 -3.97 -8.36 -14.65
N ALA A 31 -4.39 -7.85 -13.48
CA ALA A 31 -5.66 -7.14 -13.34
C ALA A 31 -5.71 -5.86 -14.20
N VAL A 32 -4.67 -5.03 -14.13
CA VAL A 32 -4.54 -3.80 -14.93
C VAL A 32 -4.65 -4.09 -16.43
N MET A 33 -3.97 -5.15 -16.92
CA MET A 33 -4.09 -5.58 -18.31
C MET A 33 -5.50 -6.06 -18.66
N ALA A 34 -6.15 -6.81 -17.76
CA ALA A 34 -7.50 -7.34 -17.97
C ALA A 34 -8.58 -6.23 -18.02
N HIS A 35 -8.43 -5.15 -17.25
CA HIS A 35 -9.41 -4.07 -17.24
C HIS A 35 -9.32 -3.15 -18.47
N ASN A 36 -8.13 -3.09 -19.10
CA ASN A 36 -7.82 -2.27 -20.29
C ASN A 36 -8.28 -0.80 -20.15
N LEU A 37 -8.16 -0.25 -18.94
CA LEU A 37 -8.57 1.11 -18.59
C LEU A 37 -7.44 2.13 -18.72
N LEU A 38 -6.21 1.66 -18.86
CA LEU A 38 -5.02 2.49 -18.96
C LEU A 38 -4.63 2.70 -20.44
N PRO A 39 -4.15 3.89 -20.83
CA PRO A 39 -3.63 4.13 -22.17
C PRO A 39 -2.50 3.15 -22.48
N ARG A 40 -2.39 2.73 -23.75
CA ARG A 40 -1.50 1.63 -24.22
C ARG A 40 -0.03 1.75 -23.76
N PHE A 41 0.47 2.97 -23.56
CA PHE A 41 1.83 3.18 -23.06
C PHE A 41 2.02 2.75 -21.59
N LEU A 42 1.00 2.94 -20.73
CA LEU A 42 1.03 2.50 -19.33
C LEU A 42 0.84 0.99 -19.21
N VAL A 43 0.06 0.39 -20.12
CA VAL A 43 -0.07 -1.07 -20.21
C VAL A 43 1.27 -1.74 -20.52
N ARG A 44 2.12 -1.11 -21.34
CA ARG A 44 3.49 -1.60 -21.60
C ARG A 44 4.41 -1.51 -20.38
N LEU A 45 4.14 -0.59 -19.45
CA LEU A 45 4.88 -0.44 -18.20
C LEU A 45 4.31 -1.30 -17.07
N ALA A 46 3.13 -1.89 -17.25
CA ALA A 46 2.50 -2.77 -16.27
C ALA A 46 3.38 -3.92 -15.73
N PRO A 47 4.26 -4.58 -16.49
CA PRO A 47 5.17 -5.59 -15.92
C PRO A 47 6.20 -5.02 -14.93
N LEU A 48 6.47 -3.71 -14.98
CA LEU A 48 7.40 -3.05 -14.05
C LEU A 48 6.70 -2.59 -12.76
N ILE A 49 5.37 -2.54 -12.75
CA ILE A 49 4.54 -2.10 -11.61
C ILE A 49 4.75 -3.03 -10.41
N GLY A 50 4.58 -4.34 -10.58
CA GLY A 50 4.73 -5.31 -9.47
C GLY A 50 6.11 -5.29 -8.80
N PRO A 51 7.23 -5.37 -9.55
CA PRO A 51 8.57 -5.27 -8.98
C PRO A 51 8.85 -3.91 -8.32
N ALA A 52 8.41 -2.82 -8.94
CA ALA A 52 8.61 -1.47 -8.40
C ALA A 52 7.91 -1.27 -7.05
N GLU A 53 6.74 -1.88 -6.86
CA GLU A 53 5.96 -1.82 -5.63
C GLU A 53 6.73 -2.42 -4.45
N GLY A 54 7.18 -3.67 -4.61
CA GLY A 54 7.94 -4.38 -3.58
C GLY A 54 9.28 -3.70 -3.28
N LEU A 55 9.96 -3.21 -4.33
CA LEU A 55 11.22 -2.50 -4.18
C LEU A 55 11.06 -1.16 -3.45
N ALA A 56 9.99 -0.40 -3.72
CA ALA A 56 9.73 0.86 -3.02
C ALA A 56 9.48 0.62 -1.52
N GLY A 57 8.67 -0.39 -1.18
CA GLY A 57 8.45 -0.79 0.21
C GLY A 57 9.74 -1.28 0.90
N ALA A 58 10.51 -2.14 0.22
CA ALA A 58 11.78 -2.65 0.74
C ALA A 58 12.81 -1.52 0.94
N ALA A 59 12.86 -0.54 0.02
CA ALA A 59 13.74 0.61 0.12
C ALA A 59 13.41 1.47 1.34
N VAL A 60 12.12 1.70 1.65
CA VAL A 60 11.71 2.41 2.88
C VAL A 60 12.21 1.68 4.12
N LEU A 61 12.00 0.35 4.20
CA LEU A 61 12.44 -0.45 5.35
C LEU A 61 13.97 -0.47 5.48
N ALA A 62 14.70 -0.64 4.39
CA ALA A 62 16.16 -0.64 4.38
C ALA A 62 16.73 0.73 4.78
N CYS A 63 16.18 1.83 4.25
CA CYS A 63 16.61 3.19 4.60
C CYS A 63 16.27 3.53 6.06
N TRP A 64 15.13 3.06 6.57
CA TRP A 64 14.78 3.21 7.98
C TRP A 64 15.77 2.47 8.88
N MET A 65 16.07 1.21 8.58
CA MET A 65 17.01 0.39 9.36
C MET A 65 18.43 0.97 9.37
N THR A 66 18.90 1.45 8.22
CA THR A 66 20.22 2.08 8.08
C THR A 66 20.28 3.51 8.62
N GLY A 67 19.13 4.14 8.86
CA GLY A 67 19.02 5.52 9.31
C GLY A 67 19.32 6.58 8.25
N ALA A 68 19.23 6.20 6.98
CA ALA A 68 19.55 7.08 5.86
C ALA A 68 18.36 8.01 5.52
N ALA A 69 18.30 9.18 6.16
CA ALA A 69 17.17 10.11 6.07
C ALA A 69 16.88 10.64 4.65
N GLY A 70 17.91 10.97 3.88
CA GLY A 70 17.77 11.44 2.49
C GLY A 70 17.06 10.42 1.58
N PRO A 71 17.62 9.21 1.39
CA PRO A 71 16.99 8.20 0.55
C PRO A 71 15.67 7.68 1.13
N LEU A 72 15.50 7.69 2.47
CA LEU A 72 14.21 7.38 3.09
C LEU A 72 13.09 8.31 2.60
N ARG A 73 13.34 9.62 2.50
CA ARG A 73 12.35 10.59 1.99
C ARG A 73 11.95 10.30 0.55
N LEU A 74 12.92 9.97 -0.30
CA LEU A 74 12.66 9.62 -1.71
C LEU A 74 11.86 8.31 -1.82
N ALA A 75 12.24 7.30 -1.07
CA ALA A 75 11.52 6.03 -1.02
C ALA A 75 10.09 6.22 -0.48
N ALA A 76 9.92 7.02 0.57
CA ALA A 76 8.61 7.37 1.11
C ALA A 76 7.75 8.14 0.10
N ALA A 77 8.35 9.05 -0.68
CA ALA A 77 7.64 9.80 -1.72
C ALA A 77 7.16 8.87 -2.85
N ALA A 78 8.01 7.91 -3.26
CA ALA A 78 7.62 6.91 -4.24
C ALA A 78 6.46 6.03 -3.75
N VAL A 79 6.49 5.61 -2.48
CA VAL A 79 5.40 4.85 -1.85
C VAL A 79 4.12 5.69 -1.74
N ALA A 80 4.20 6.96 -1.33
CA ALA A 80 3.03 7.83 -1.25
C ALA A 80 2.39 8.04 -2.64
N LEU A 81 3.21 8.31 -3.66
CA LEU A 81 2.75 8.44 -5.04
C LEU A 81 2.10 7.16 -5.55
N TRP A 82 2.65 6.00 -5.19
CA TRP A 82 2.06 4.70 -5.50
C TRP A 82 0.64 4.56 -4.94
N TYR A 83 0.46 4.86 -3.65
CA TYR A 83 -0.85 4.79 -3.02
C TYR A 83 -1.86 5.78 -3.60
N VAL A 84 -1.42 6.98 -3.97
CA VAL A 84 -2.27 7.96 -4.68
C VAL A 84 -2.68 7.41 -6.05
N ALA A 85 -1.73 6.88 -6.83
CA ALA A 85 -2.03 6.28 -8.13
C ALA A 85 -3.01 5.11 -8.00
N LEU A 86 -2.83 4.26 -6.98
CA LEU A 86 -3.74 3.17 -6.66
C LEU A 86 -5.14 3.67 -6.29
N ALA A 87 -5.25 4.70 -5.44
CA ALA A 87 -6.51 5.28 -5.05
C ALA A 87 -7.28 5.85 -6.27
N VAL A 88 -6.57 6.58 -7.14
CA VAL A 88 -7.13 7.12 -8.38
C VAL A 88 -7.59 6.00 -9.30
N TYR A 89 -6.76 4.96 -9.48
CA TYR A 89 -7.11 3.80 -10.29
C TYR A 89 -8.37 3.10 -9.78
N LEU A 90 -8.45 2.82 -8.48
CA LEU A 90 -9.62 2.19 -7.86
C LEU A 90 -10.88 3.07 -7.97
N ALA A 91 -10.75 4.39 -7.81
CA ALA A 91 -11.86 5.33 -7.97
C ALA A 91 -12.37 5.36 -9.43
N VAL A 92 -11.46 5.36 -10.41
CA VAL A 92 -11.82 5.29 -11.83
C VAL A 92 -12.46 3.94 -12.18
N LEU A 93 -11.92 2.84 -11.65
CA LEU A 93 -12.44 1.49 -11.82
C LEU A 93 -13.87 1.39 -11.27
N LEU A 94 -14.10 1.89 -10.05
CA LEU A 94 -15.43 1.95 -9.43
C LEU A 94 -16.41 2.79 -10.26
N ARG A 95 -15.98 3.96 -10.75
CA ARG A 95 -16.83 4.84 -11.57
C ARG A 95 -17.19 4.23 -12.93
N ARG A 96 -16.27 3.50 -13.57
CA ARG A 96 -16.46 3.03 -14.96
C ARG A 96 -16.97 1.58 -15.08
N ARG A 97 -16.58 0.71 -14.17
CA ARG A 97 -16.84 -0.74 -14.24
C ARG A 97 -17.59 -1.27 -13.00
N GLY A 98 -17.80 -0.44 -11.98
CA GLY A 98 -18.45 -0.85 -10.74
C GLY A 98 -17.55 -1.72 -9.86
N ARG A 99 -18.15 -2.65 -9.12
CA ARG A 99 -17.46 -3.53 -8.17
C ARG A 99 -16.87 -4.75 -8.89
N VAL A 100 -15.75 -4.57 -9.58
CA VAL A 100 -14.99 -5.66 -10.24
C VAL A 100 -13.72 -6.01 -9.45
N PRO A 101 -13.22 -7.26 -9.50
CA PRO A 101 -12.00 -7.65 -8.80
C PRO A 101 -10.83 -6.82 -9.30
N CYS A 102 -10.09 -6.18 -8.39
CA CYS A 102 -9.05 -5.21 -8.75
C CYS A 102 -7.61 -5.75 -8.66
N GLY A 103 -7.40 -6.93 -8.04
CA GLY A 103 -6.08 -7.57 -7.90
C GLY A 103 -5.05 -6.82 -7.05
N CYS A 104 -5.38 -5.64 -6.51
CA CYS A 104 -4.43 -4.74 -5.84
C CYS A 104 -4.05 -5.16 -4.41
N LEU A 105 -4.74 -6.12 -3.79
CA LEU A 105 -4.50 -6.52 -2.39
C LEU A 105 -5.03 -7.94 -2.09
N ASP A 106 -6.09 -8.35 -2.77
CA ASP A 106 -6.60 -9.71 -2.83
C ASP A 106 -7.32 -9.90 -4.18
N ASP A 107 -7.17 -11.07 -4.81
CA ASP A 107 -7.67 -11.34 -6.17
C ASP A 107 -9.19 -11.58 -6.20
N THR A 108 -9.75 -11.90 -5.04
CA THR A 108 -11.18 -12.22 -4.87
C THR A 108 -12.01 -11.01 -4.43
N SER A 109 -11.38 -10.00 -3.84
CA SER A 109 -12.08 -8.87 -3.28
C SER A 109 -12.40 -7.83 -4.36
N LEU A 110 -13.68 -7.48 -4.48
CA LEU A 110 -14.15 -6.48 -5.42
C LEU A 110 -13.56 -5.09 -5.13
N ALA A 111 -13.48 -4.24 -6.14
CA ALA A 111 -13.23 -2.82 -5.95
C ALA A 111 -14.35 -2.26 -5.06
N SER A 112 -13.98 -1.56 -3.98
CA SER A 112 -14.91 -1.00 -3.01
C SER A 112 -14.45 0.39 -2.56
N PRO A 113 -15.38 1.26 -2.12
CA PRO A 113 -15.02 2.58 -1.58
C PRO A 113 -14.06 2.49 -0.38
N ALA A 114 -14.19 1.43 0.43
CA ALA A 114 -13.30 1.16 1.55
C ALA A 114 -11.83 0.98 1.12
N LYS A 115 -11.58 0.32 -0.02
CA LYS A 115 -10.22 0.17 -0.57
C LYS A 115 -9.64 1.49 -1.07
N VAL A 116 -10.46 2.33 -1.68
CA VAL A 116 -10.05 3.70 -2.05
C VAL A 116 -9.67 4.47 -0.80
N GLY A 117 -10.53 4.46 0.22
CA GLY A 117 -10.27 5.11 1.51
C GLY A 117 -8.97 4.61 2.16
N ARG A 118 -8.74 3.29 2.17
CA ARG A 118 -7.50 2.69 2.68
C ARG A 118 -6.27 3.17 1.92
N ALA A 119 -6.31 3.22 0.59
CA ALA A 119 -5.19 3.71 -0.21
C ALA A 119 -4.91 5.20 0.07
N VAL A 120 -5.95 6.02 0.19
CA VAL A 120 -5.81 7.44 0.60
C VAL A 120 -5.22 7.58 2.00
N LEU A 121 -5.69 6.78 2.96
CA LEU A 121 -5.17 6.79 4.33
C LEU A 121 -3.69 6.38 4.37
N LEU A 122 -3.28 5.38 3.60
CA LEU A 122 -1.88 4.96 3.50
C LEU A 122 -0.99 6.02 2.84
N ALA A 123 -1.51 6.73 1.83
CA ALA A 123 -0.82 7.89 1.25
C ALA A 123 -0.65 9.03 2.26
N LEU A 124 -1.70 9.35 3.02
CA LEU A 124 -1.63 10.38 4.06
C LEU A 124 -0.71 9.97 5.21
N ALA A 125 -0.73 8.69 5.61
CA ALA A 125 0.15 8.17 6.64
C ALA A 125 1.64 8.21 6.24
N THR A 126 1.95 8.18 4.94
CA THR A 126 3.33 8.25 4.43
C THR A 126 3.81 9.68 4.19
N ALA A 127 2.91 10.66 4.06
CA ALA A 127 3.27 12.07 3.84
C ALA A 127 4.22 12.67 4.91
N PRO A 128 4.10 12.36 6.21
CA PRO A 128 5.04 12.88 7.20
C PRO A 128 6.48 12.41 6.96
N LEU A 129 6.68 11.13 6.59
CA LEU A 129 8.03 10.61 6.29
C LEU A 129 8.66 11.33 5.10
N VAL A 130 7.85 11.77 4.12
CA VAL A 130 8.32 12.58 2.99
C VAL A 130 8.81 13.96 3.47
N ALA A 131 8.08 14.57 4.40
CA ALA A 131 8.50 15.81 5.06
C ALA A 131 9.70 15.62 6.01
N GLY A 132 10.14 14.37 6.22
CA GLY A 132 11.24 14.04 7.12
C GLY A 132 10.84 13.97 8.59
N TRP A 133 9.57 13.70 8.87
CA TRP A 133 9.03 13.58 10.22
C TRP A 133 8.28 12.24 10.41
N PRO A 134 8.41 11.57 11.56
CA PRO A 134 9.27 11.90 12.70
C PRO A 134 10.76 11.69 12.36
N PRO A 135 11.69 12.29 13.14
CA PRO A 135 13.11 12.03 12.98
C PRO A 135 13.41 10.55 13.19
N ILE A 136 14.41 10.05 12.46
CA ILE A 136 14.84 8.65 12.59
C ILE A 136 15.53 8.51 13.94
N PRO A 137 15.13 7.55 14.80
CA PRO A 137 15.82 7.27 16.05
C PRO A 137 17.27 6.86 15.81
N ASP A 138 18.23 7.27 16.65
CA ASP A 138 19.62 6.83 16.51
C ASP A 138 19.83 5.37 16.95
N GLU A 139 19.01 4.90 17.89
CA GLU A 139 19.11 3.57 18.46
C GLU A 139 18.54 2.48 17.52
N PRO A 140 19.34 1.45 17.17
CA PRO A 140 18.87 0.39 16.28
C PRO A 140 17.73 -0.44 16.87
N GLY A 141 17.70 -0.60 18.20
CA GLY A 141 16.61 -1.32 18.90
C GLY A 141 15.25 -0.66 18.70
N VAL A 142 15.19 0.68 18.76
CA VAL A 142 13.96 1.45 18.55
C VAL A 142 13.50 1.35 17.08
N ARG A 143 14.45 1.34 16.13
CA ARG A 143 14.13 1.15 14.70
C ARG A 143 13.52 -0.24 14.45
N LEU A 144 14.08 -1.29 15.04
CA LEU A 144 13.57 -2.66 14.98
C LEU A 144 12.19 -2.78 15.60
N LEU A 145 11.97 -2.17 16.77
CA LEU A 145 10.67 -2.14 17.43
C LEU A 145 9.60 -1.48 16.54
N ALA A 146 9.94 -0.36 15.89
CA ALA A 146 9.04 0.32 14.95
C ALA A 146 8.69 -0.56 13.74
N CYS A 147 9.66 -1.30 13.19
CA CYS A 147 9.41 -2.30 12.13
C CYS A 147 8.50 -3.44 12.61
N GLY A 148 8.71 -3.95 13.83
CA GLY A 148 7.85 -4.98 14.43
C GLY A 148 6.42 -4.51 14.64
N LEU A 149 6.24 -3.31 15.20
CA LEU A 149 4.93 -2.66 15.35
C LEU A 149 4.27 -2.43 14.00
N ALA A 150 5.01 -1.95 13.01
CA ALA A 150 4.53 -1.76 11.65
C ALA A 150 4.04 -3.07 11.00
N ALA A 151 4.78 -4.17 11.18
CA ALA A 151 4.37 -5.49 10.70
C ALA A 151 3.09 -5.98 11.40
N PHE A 152 2.99 -5.77 12.71
CA PHE A 152 1.79 -6.09 13.48
C PHE A 152 0.58 -5.28 13.00
N THR A 153 0.72 -3.95 12.87
CA THR A 153 -0.33 -3.07 12.33
C THR A 153 -0.72 -3.49 10.92
N ALA A 154 0.23 -3.77 10.03
CA ALA A 154 -0.04 -4.27 8.69
C ALA A 154 -0.88 -5.55 8.73
N GLY A 155 -0.56 -6.49 9.64
CA GLY A 155 -1.36 -7.68 9.90
C GLY A 155 -2.81 -7.38 10.28
N ILE A 156 -3.02 -6.46 11.24
CA ILE A 156 -4.37 -6.02 11.65
C ILE A 156 -5.13 -5.44 10.44
N VAL A 157 -4.51 -4.58 9.65
CA VAL A 157 -5.19 -3.94 8.50
C VAL A 157 -5.52 -4.97 7.41
N ILE A 158 -4.71 -6.03 7.22
CA ILE A 158 -5.08 -7.16 6.35
C ILE A 158 -6.33 -7.86 6.89
N VAL A 159 -6.34 -8.23 8.17
CA VAL A 159 -7.47 -8.94 8.80
C VAL A 159 -8.74 -8.09 8.76
N ALA A 160 -8.66 -6.82 9.15
CA ALA A 160 -9.80 -5.89 9.12
C ALA A 160 -10.36 -5.72 7.70
N GLY A 161 -9.50 -5.67 6.68
CA GLY A 161 -9.92 -5.65 5.28
C GLY A 161 -10.72 -6.89 4.89
N LYS A 162 -10.25 -8.08 5.29
CA LYS A 162 -10.96 -9.34 5.03
C LYS A 162 -12.31 -9.40 5.75
N VAL A 163 -12.38 -8.96 7.00
CA VAL A 163 -13.63 -8.91 7.77
C VAL A 163 -14.64 -7.94 7.14
N ALA A 164 -14.19 -6.75 6.70
CA ALA A 164 -15.04 -5.78 6.03
C ALA A 164 -15.59 -6.30 4.70
N ASP A 165 -14.77 -7.03 3.93
CA ASP A 165 -15.22 -7.66 2.69
C ASP A 165 -16.28 -8.74 2.97
N LEU A 166 -16.09 -9.58 4.01
CA LEU A 166 -17.09 -10.57 4.43
C LEU A 166 -18.42 -9.92 4.85
N ALA A 167 -18.36 -8.89 5.71
CA ALA A 167 -19.55 -8.16 6.14
C ALA A 167 -20.30 -7.49 4.98
N GLY A 168 -19.56 -6.96 4.00
CA GLY A 168 -20.14 -6.37 2.78
C GLY A 168 -20.81 -7.38 1.86
N THR A 169 -20.37 -8.64 1.86
CA THR A 169 -21.03 -9.73 1.12
C THR A 169 -22.29 -10.25 1.82
N SER A 170 -22.31 -10.28 3.16
CA SER A 170 -23.50 -10.69 3.94
C SER A 170 -24.63 -9.66 3.90
N ALA A 171 -24.32 -8.39 3.63
CA ALA A 171 -25.29 -7.30 3.54
C ALA A 171 -25.94 -7.16 2.14
N ALA A 172 -25.67 -8.05 1.19
CA ALA A 172 -26.41 -8.12 -0.07
C ALA A 172 -27.61 -9.07 0.12
N PRO A 173 -28.84 -8.57 0.30
CA PRO A 173 -30.02 -9.43 0.28
C PRO A 173 -30.18 -9.97 -1.13
N GLY A 174 -30.58 -11.25 -1.23
CA GLY A 174 -30.78 -11.95 -2.49
C GLY A 174 -31.56 -11.12 -3.51
N ARG A 175 -31.03 -11.11 -4.73
CA ARG A 175 -31.79 -10.84 -5.94
C ARG A 175 -31.87 -12.13 -6.73
#